data_AF-A0A6G3MKG0-F1
#
_entry.id   AF-A0A6G3MKG0-F1
#
_cell.length_a   1.000
_cell.length_b   1.000
_cell.length_c   1.000
_cell.angle_alpha   90.00
_cell.angle_beta   90.00
_cell.angle_gamma   90.00
#
_symmetry.space_group_name_H-M   'P 1'
#
loop_
_entity.id
_entity.type
_entity.pdbx_description
1 polymer ?
#
loop_
_entity_poly.entity_id
_entity_poly.type
_entity_poly.pdbx_seq_one_letter_code
_entity_poly.pdbx_strand_id
1 'polypeptide(L)'
;KKKTTQSQHQTDEQLSEDSDENEPIAKIEQTIQETPNIISQERLDHFQKKLFEIFIEANISSAEIEMISQNFKETYISGAPSFTQEEIMMCLTKMQDENKVMLSGNTIYLI
;
A
#
# COMPACT_ATOMS: atom_id res chain seq x y z
N LYS A 1 49.65 -2.22 16.32
CA LYS A 1 50.43 -1.82 17.52
C LYS A 1 49.60 -0.82 18.35
N LYS A 2 49.21 -1.26 19.56
CA LYS A 2 48.88 -0.55 20.82
C LYS A 2 48.48 0.94 20.80
N LYS A 3 47.35 1.22 21.49
CA LYS A 3 47.13 2.14 22.65
C LYS A 3 45.60 2.24 22.82
N THR A 4 44.91 1.62 23.78
CA THR A 4 44.88 1.80 25.26
C THR A 4 44.74 3.28 25.68
N THR A 5 43.62 3.60 26.36
CA THR A 5 43.41 4.56 27.48
C THR A 5 41.88 4.64 27.68
N GLN A 6 41.25 3.96 28.64
CA GLN A 6 41.10 4.32 30.06
C GLN A 6 40.31 5.64 30.26
N SER A 7 39.08 5.53 30.76
CA SER A 7 38.44 6.61 31.52
C SER A 7 37.56 6.00 32.60
N GLN A 8 37.98 6.23 33.83
CA GLN A 8 37.16 6.18 35.04
C GLN A 8 36.07 7.25 34.94
N HIS A 9 34.89 6.99 35.50
CA HIS A 9 34.18 7.98 36.31
C HIS A 9 33.27 7.23 37.29
N GLN A 10 33.54 7.46 38.59
CA GLN A 10 32.57 7.32 39.65
C GLN A 10 31.54 8.44 39.50
N THR A 11 30.27 8.11 39.66
CA THR A 11 29.24 9.10 40.00
C THR A 11 28.34 8.44 41.03
N ASP A 12 28.54 8.89 42.26
CA ASP A 12 27.61 8.77 43.37
C ASP A 12 26.56 9.87 43.13
N GLU A 13 25.32 9.50 42.81
CA GLU A 13 24.20 10.44 42.80
C GLU A 13 22.90 9.71 43.14
N GLN A 14 22.50 9.92 44.40
CA GLN A 14 21.15 10.22 44.87
C GLN A 14 19.99 9.34 44.39
N LEU A 15 19.64 8.43 45.30
CA LEU A 15 18.32 7.83 45.42
C LEU A 15 17.25 8.87 45.75
N SER A 16 16.16 8.75 44.97
CA SER A 16 14.75 8.83 45.33
C SER A 16 14.16 10.17 45.78
N GLU A 17 13.26 10.67 44.94
CA GLU A 17 11.95 11.29 45.22
C GLU A 17 11.46 11.81 43.86
N ASP A 18 10.21 11.84 43.45
CA ASP A 18 8.94 11.24 43.86
C ASP A 18 8.02 11.51 42.65
N SER A 19 7.00 10.68 42.44
CA SER A 19 5.81 11.01 41.62
C SER A 19 6.02 11.49 40.17
N ASP A 20 5.92 10.56 39.24
CA ASP A 20 5.40 10.88 37.90
C ASP A 20 4.47 9.74 37.44
N GLU A 21 3.18 9.91 37.70
CA GLU A 21 2.09 9.21 36.99
C GLU A 21 2.13 9.63 35.52
N ASN A 22 3.09 9.10 34.77
CA ASN A 22 3.05 9.16 33.31
C ASN A 22 2.26 7.94 32.82
N GLU A 23 1.03 8.22 32.40
CA GLU A 23 0.19 7.31 31.63
C GLU A 23 1.03 6.58 30.56
N PRO A 24 0.79 5.28 30.30
CA PRO A 24 1.46 4.61 29.21
C PRO A 24 0.97 5.24 27.91
N ILE A 25 1.74 6.19 27.39
CA ILE A 25 1.61 6.67 26.02
C ILE A 25 1.80 5.43 25.18
N ALA A 26 0.68 4.89 24.70
CA ALA A 26 0.66 3.84 23.71
C ALA A 26 1.47 4.38 22.52
N LYS A 27 2.75 4.02 22.48
CA LYS A 27 3.53 4.01 21.26
C LYS A 27 2.78 3.09 20.34
N ILE A 28 1.94 3.68 19.51
CA ILE A 28 1.50 3.10 18.26
C ILE A 28 2.82 2.98 17.48
N GLU A 29 3.53 1.87 17.70
CA GLU A 29 4.42 1.33 16.70
C GLU A 29 3.56 1.17 15.46
N GLN A 30 3.63 2.16 14.56
CA GLN A 30 3.35 1.94 13.16
C GLN A 30 4.39 0.95 12.68
N THR A 31 4.16 -0.32 13.01
CA THR A 31 4.72 -1.43 12.29
C THR A 31 4.22 -1.26 10.87
N ILE A 32 5.05 -0.67 10.02
CA ILE A 32 4.93 -0.84 8.57
C ILE A 32 5.21 -2.32 8.36
N GLN A 33 4.19 -3.15 8.60
CA GLN A 33 4.20 -4.52 8.16
C GLN A 33 4.20 -4.41 6.64
N GLU A 34 5.34 -4.74 6.03
CA GLU A 34 5.42 -5.26 4.67
C GLU A 34 4.57 -6.53 4.61
N THR A 35 3.25 -6.35 4.69
CA THR A 35 2.29 -7.39 4.38
C THR A 35 2.41 -7.64 2.88
N PRO A 36 2.32 -8.90 2.43
CA PRO A 36 2.16 -9.15 1.00
C PRO A 36 1.01 -8.25 0.54
N ASN A 37 1.22 -7.56 -0.57
CA ASN A 37 0.39 -6.47 -1.06
C ASN A 37 -1.03 -7.02 -1.37
N ILE A 38 -1.85 -7.25 -0.34
CA ILE A 38 -3.14 -7.94 -0.45
C ILE A 38 -4.19 -6.87 -0.71
N ILE A 39 -4.66 -6.79 -1.95
CA ILE A 39 -5.83 -5.99 -2.29
C ILE A 39 -7.06 -6.58 -1.61
N SER A 40 -7.74 -5.74 -0.80
CA SER A 40 -9.02 -6.06 -0.18
C SER A 40 -10.10 -6.30 -1.24
N GLN A 41 -11.09 -7.14 -0.93
CA GLN A 41 -12.17 -7.45 -1.87
C GLN A 41 -12.93 -6.17 -2.31
N GLU A 42 -13.18 -5.25 -1.38
CA GLU A 42 -13.84 -3.98 -1.69
C GLU A 42 -13.06 -3.13 -2.71
N ARG A 43 -11.72 -3.07 -2.59
CA ARG A 43 -10.86 -2.39 -3.58
C ARG A 43 -10.92 -3.10 -4.93
N LEU A 44 -10.94 -4.43 -4.95
CA LEU A 44 -11.05 -5.20 -6.20
C LEU A 44 -12.40 -4.95 -6.88
N ASP A 45 -13.51 -5.02 -6.14
CA ASP A 45 -14.85 -4.81 -6.69
C ASP A 45 -15.01 -3.39 -7.24
N HIS A 46 -14.44 -2.40 -6.54
CA HIS A 46 -14.39 -1.03 -7.02
C HIS A 46 -13.57 -0.91 -8.30
N PHE A 47 -12.37 -1.50 -8.32
CA PHE A 47 -11.51 -1.51 -9.50
C PHE A 47 -12.23 -2.13 -10.70
N GLN A 48 -12.87 -3.29 -10.50
CA GLN A 48 -13.64 -3.99 -11.52
C GLN A 48 -14.73 -3.09 -12.09
N LYS A 49 -15.59 -2.53 -11.22
CA LYS A 49 -16.68 -1.65 -11.64
C LYS A 49 -16.16 -0.47 -12.45
N LYS A 50 -15.11 0.19 -11.97
CA LYS A 50 -14.55 1.38 -12.64
C LYS A 50 -13.88 1.02 -13.97
N LEU A 51 -13.22 -0.13 -14.05
CA LEU A 51 -12.65 -0.63 -15.29
C LEU A 51 -13.75 -0.86 -16.34
N PHE A 52 -14.84 -1.53 -15.97
CA PHE A 52 -15.98 -1.72 -16.88
C PHE A 52 -16.60 -0.40 -17.32
N GLU A 53 -16.77 0.58 -16.41
CA GLU A 53 -17.26 1.92 -16.77
C GLU A 53 -16.36 2.58 -17.82
N ILE A 54 -15.03 2.55 -17.67
CA ILE A 54 -14.09 3.13 -18.64
C ILE A 54 -14.30 2.54 -20.04
N PHE A 55 -14.43 1.23 -20.15
CA PHE A 55 -14.61 0.56 -21.45
C PHE A 55 -15.98 0.87 -22.07
N ILE A 56 -17.04 0.95 -21.27
CA ILE A 56 -18.38 1.33 -21.73
C ILE A 56 -18.41 2.78 -22.19
N GLU A 57 -17.87 3.71 -21.40
CA GLU A 57 -17.84 5.15 -21.70
C GLU A 57 -17.01 5.44 -22.95
N ALA A 58 -15.85 4.79 -23.09
CA ALA A 58 -15.01 4.93 -24.27
C ALA A 58 -15.50 4.10 -25.47
N ASN A 59 -16.49 3.22 -25.27
CA ASN A 59 -17.00 2.27 -26.28
C ASN A 59 -15.88 1.44 -26.93
N ILE A 60 -15.00 0.88 -26.10
CA ILE A 60 -13.87 0.05 -26.51
C ILE A 60 -13.94 -1.33 -25.85
N SER A 61 -13.38 -2.35 -26.50
CA SER A 61 -13.26 -3.71 -25.95
C SER A 61 -11.85 -4.03 -25.43
N SER A 62 -10.89 -3.15 -25.69
CA SER A 62 -9.49 -3.28 -25.28
C SER A 62 -8.87 -1.95 -24.92
N ALA A 63 -8.01 -1.91 -23.91
CA ALA A 63 -7.27 -0.73 -23.50
C ALA A 63 -5.85 -1.09 -23.06
N GLU A 64 -4.91 -0.16 -23.22
CA GLU A 64 -3.56 -0.34 -22.68
C GLU A 64 -3.55 -0.15 -21.15
N ILE A 65 -2.71 -0.93 -20.47
CA ILE A 65 -2.51 -0.84 -19.01
C ILE A 65 -2.14 0.58 -18.59
N GLU A 66 -1.39 1.32 -19.42
CA GLU A 66 -1.00 2.70 -19.13
C GLU A 66 -2.21 3.64 -19.09
N MET A 67 -3.10 3.55 -20.08
CA MET A 67 -4.35 4.33 -20.11
C MET A 67 -5.20 4.03 -18.86
N ILE A 68 -5.33 2.76 -18.51
CA ILE A 68 -6.04 2.36 -17.29
C ILE A 68 -5.36 2.95 -16.05
N SER A 69 -4.03 2.84 -15.96
CA SER A 69 -3.27 3.37 -14.83
C SER A 69 -3.42 4.87 -14.65
N GLN A 70 -3.53 5.65 -15.74
CA GLN A 70 -3.78 7.08 -15.67
C GLN A 70 -5.18 7.38 -15.09
N ASN A 71 -6.21 6.66 -15.52
CA ASN A 71 -7.58 6.81 -14.99
C ASN A 71 -7.67 6.48 -13.49
N PHE A 72 -6.92 5.49 -13.01
CA PHE A 72 -6.92 5.08 -11.60
C PHE A 72 -6.01 5.92 -10.70
N LYS A 73 -5.04 6.66 -11.24
CA LYS A 73 -4.22 7.61 -10.47
C LYS A 73 -5.01 8.85 -10.05
N GLU A 74 -5.91 9.31 -10.91
CA GLU A 74 -6.71 10.52 -10.70
C GLU A 74 -7.96 10.27 -9.84
N THR A 75 -8.34 9.00 -9.65
CA THR A 75 -9.55 8.64 -8.91
C THR A 75 -9.23 8.44 -7.42
N TYR A 76 -9.45 9.48 -6.60
CA TYR A 76 -9.53 9.33 -5.15
C TYR A 76 -10.85 8.68 -4.78
N ILE A 77 -10.80 7.50 -4.15
CA ILE A 77 -12.00 6.75 -3.79
C ILE A 77 -12.22 6.89 -2.30
N SER A 78 -13.23 7.66 -1.90
CA SER A 78 -13.76 7.67 -0.52
C SER A 78 -12.70 7.81 0.59
N GLY A 79 -11.68 8.66 0.39
CA GLY A 79 -10.61 8.88 1.36
C GLY A 79 -9.51 7.80 1.39
N ALA A 80 -9.60 6.78 0.53
CA ALA A 80 -8.54 5.83 0.27
C ALA A 80 -7.56 6.37 -0.81
N PRO A 81 -6.27 6.00 -0.73
CA PRO A 81 -5.30 6.39 -1.74
C PRO A 81 -5.65 5.76 -3.10
N SER A 82 -5.29 6.49 -4.16
CA SER A 82 -5.33 6.01 -5.55
C SER A 82 -4.62 4.66 -5.68
N PHE A 83 -4.97 3.89 -6.72
CA PHE A 83 -4.30 2.61 -6.96
C PHE A 83 -2.86 2.84 -7.42
N THR A 84 -1.93 2.12 -6.79
CA THR A 84 -0.56 1.99 -7.27
C THR A 84 -0.50 1.08 -8.50
N GLN A 85 0.59 1.14 -9.27
CA GLN A 85 0.76 0.29 -10.43
C GLN A 85 0.76 -1.20 -10.07
N GLU A 86 1.40 -1.57 -8.94
CA GLU A 86 1.39 -2.94 -8.43
C GLU A 86 -0.04 -3.39 -8.11
N GLU A 87 -0.84 -2.53 -7.48
CA GLU A 87 -2.22 -2.87 -7.17
C GLU A 87 -3.07 -3.05 -8.43
N ILE A 88 -2.91 -2.20 -9.42
CA ILE A 88 -3.61 -2.36 -10.71
C ILE A 88 -3.25 -3.72 -11.32
N MET A 89 -1.98 -4.09 -11.35
CA MET A 89 -1.54 -5.38 -11.88
C MET A 89 -2.11 -6.56 -11.10
N MET A 90 -2.19 -6.46 -9.78
CA MET A 90 -2.80 -7.50 -8.94
C MET A 90 -4.31 -7.61 -9.16
N CYS A 91 -5.02 -6.48 -9.28
CA CYS A 91 -6.43 -6.49 -9.64
C CYS A 91 -6.65 -7.16 -11.00
N LEU A 92 -5.88 -6.78 -12.01
CA LEU A 92 -5.97 -7.34 -13.36
C LEU A 92 -5.68 -8.85 -13.37
N THR A 93 -4.67 -9.29 -12.60
CA THR A 93 -4.35 -10.72 -12.46
C THR A 93 -5.52 -11.48 -11.83
N LYS A 94 -6.10 -10.97 -10.74
CA LYS A 94 -7.31 -11.58 -10.13
C LYS A 94 -8.49 -11.62 -11.09
N MET A 95 -8.72 -10.53 -11.84
CA MET A 95 -9.78 -10.48 -12.84
C MET A 95 -9.55 -11.49 -13.98
N GLN A 96 -8.29 -11.75 -14.34
CA GLN A 96 -7.94 -12.76 -15.33
C GLN A 96 -8.21 -14.16 -14.81
N ASP A 97 -7.84 -14.45 -13.56
CA ASP A 97 -8.16 -15.72 -12.89
C ASP A 97 -9.69 -15.95 -12.81
N GLU A 98 -10.45 -14.87 -12.63
CA GLU A 98 -11.91 -14.86 -12.64
C GLU A 98 -12.54 -14.89 -14.06
N ASN A 99 -11.72 -14.98 -15.11
CA ASN A 99 -12.14 -14.94 -16.53
C ASN A 99 -12.96 -13.68 -16.91
N LYS A 100 -12.71 -12.55 -16.24
CA LYS A 100 -13.34 -11.25 -16.54
C LYS A 100 -12.54 -10.42 -17.53
N VAL A 101 -11.23 -10.65 -17.59
CA VAL A 101 -10.31 -9.97 -18.50
C VAL A 101 -9.31 -10.95 -19.10
N MET A 102 -8.80 -10.61 -20.27
CA MET A 102 -7.63 -11.27 -20.86
C MET A 102 -6.50 -10.25 -20.95
N LEU A 103 -5.31 -10.62 -20.45
CA LEU A 103 -4.10 -9.82 -20.60
C LEU A 103 -3.27 -10.37 -21.75
N SER A 104 -2.88 -9.51 -22.69
CA SER A 104 -1.93 -9.84 -23.75
C SER A 104 -0.93 -8.70 -23.92
N GLY A 105 0.30 -8.94 -23.48
CA GLY A 105 1.33 -7.89 -23.41
C GLY A 105 0.88 -6.76 -22.48
N ASN A 106 0.81 -5.54 -23.02
CA ASN A 106 0.38 -4.35 -22.29
C ASN A 106 -1.10 -4.01 -22.51
N THR A 107 -1.86 -4.91 -23.13
CA THR A 107 -3.27 -4.67 -23.48
C THR A 107 -4.20 -5.56 -22.65
N ILE A 108 -5.24 -4.94 -22.11
CA ILE A 108 -6.32 -5.56 -21.36
C ILE A 108 -7.52 -5.68 -22.30
N TYR A 109 -8.12 -6.86 -22.38
CA TYR A 109 -9.34 -7.13 -23.14
C TYR A 109 -10.45 -7.53 -22.17
N LEU A 110 -11.64 -6.94 -22.30
CA LEU A 110 -12.83 -7.40 -21.57
C LEU A 110 -13.41 -8.65 -22.23
N ILE A 111 -13.88 -9.61 -21.42
CA ILE A 111 -14.48 -10.88 -21.86
C ILE A 111 -15.96 -10.94 -21.47
#